data_AF-A0A535U6F1-F1
#
_entry.id   AF-A0A535U6F1-F1
#
_cell.length_a   1.000
_cell.length_b   1.000
_cell.length_c   1.000
_cell.angle_alpha   90.00
_cell.angle_beta   90.00
_cell.angle_gamma   90.00
#
_symmetry.space_group_name_H-M   'P 1'
#
loop_
_entity.id
_entity.type
_entity.pdbx_description
1 polymer ?
#
loop_
_entity_poly.entity_id
_entity_poly.type
_entity_poly.pdbx_seq_one_letter_code
_entity_poly.pdbx_strand_id
1 'polypeptide(L)'
;MARATVDANRKGVLLERAEQLGVLSAQLEAVTRQKAGRLVLVAGEAGVGKTALVRHFADSQAGARVLVGACDPLFTPRPLGPLLDVAQSAQGELLDVVLTGRRPHDITTALTRDLRRRPATVILEDLQWA
;
A
#
# COMPACT_ATOMS: atom_id res chain seq x y z
N MET A 1 7.23 -14.28 -35.68
CA MET A 1 6.17 -13.49 -35.02
C MET A 1 6.66 -13.09 -33.64
N ALA A 2 7.23 -11.89 -33.53
CA ALA A 2 7.96 -11.43 -32.36
C ALA A 2 7.00 -11.07 -31.21
N ARG A 3 7.18 -11.70 -30.05
CA ARG A 3 6.57 -11.30 -28.78
C ARG A 3 7.24 -10.01 -28.34
N ALA A 4 6.49 -8.91 -28.35
CA ALA A 4 6.93 -7.63 -27.84
C ALA A 4 7.22 -7.74 -26.34
N THR A 5 8.47 -7.55 -25.97
CA THR A 5 8.96 -7.31 -24.62
C THR A 5 8.30 -6.02 -24.12
N VAL A 6 7.44 -6.12 -23.10
CA VAL A 6 6.84 -4.94 -22.48
C VAL A 6 7.92 -4.26 -21.64
N ASP A 7 8.31 -3.07 -22.09
CA ASP A 7 9.34 -2.21 -21.51
C ASP A 7 9.08 -1.90 -20.03
N ALA A 8 10.06 -2.19 -19.19
CA ALA A 8 10.06 -1.95 -17.75
C ALA A 8 10.33 -0.47 -17.37
N ASN A 9 10.05 0.51 -18.24
CA ASN A 9 10.51 1.90 -18.04
C ASN A 9 9.55 3.04 -18.42
N ARG A 10 8.22 2.87 -18.27
CA ARG A 10 7.28 4.01 -18.27
C ARG A 10 6.89 4.42 -16.85
N LYS A 11 7.84 4.94 -16.05
CA LYS A 11 7.46 5.79 -14.91
C LYS A 11 7.09 7.17 -15.46
N GLY A 12 5.85 7.30 -15.95
CA GLY A 12 5.34 8.54 -16.51
C GLY A 12 5.29 9.66 -15.47
N VAL A 13 5.54 10.89 -15.90
CA VAL A 13 5.32 12.09 -15.07
C VAL A 13 3.83 12.20 -14.74
N LEU A 14 3.51 12.41 -13.46
CA LEU A 14 2.14 12.69 -13.02
C LEU A 14 1.94 14.21 -12.97
N LEU A 15 1.22 14.73 -13.96
CA LEU A 15 0.93 16.17 -14.08
C LEU A 15 -0.21 16.59 -13.15
N GLU A 16 -0.24 17.88 -12.79
CA GLU A 16 -1.33 18.51 -12.02
C GLU A 16 -1.64 17.86 -10.66
N ARG A 17 -0.63 17.21 -10.06
CA ARG A 17 -0.74 16.54 -8.76
C ARG A 17 0.33 16.97 -7.75
N ALA A 18 1.03 18.07 -8.04
CA ALA A 18 2.15 18.56 -7.23
C ALA A 18 1.72 18.89 -5.78
N GLU A 19 0.53 19.48 -5.61
CA GLU A 19 0.02 19.82 -4.28
C GLU A 19 -0.23 18.57 -3.43
N GLN A 20 -0.96 17.59 -3.98
CA GLN A 20 -1.28 16.35 -3.27
C GLN A 20 -0.02 15.52 -2.98
N LEU A 21 0.93 15.47 -3.93
CA LEU A 21 2.24 14.84 -3.73
C LEU A 21 3.05 15.56 -2.64
N GLY A 22 2.99 16.89 -2.58
CA GLY A 22 3.62 17.70 -1.54
C GLY A 22 3.07 17.39 -0.16
N VAL A 23 1.74 17.25 -0.03
CA VAL A 23 1.10 16.85 1.24
C VAL A 23 1.58 15.47 1.69
N LEU A 24 1.57 14.46 0.79
CA LEU A 24 2.04 13.11 1.12
C LEU A 24 3.52 13.08 1.53
N SER A 25 4.36 13.84 0.82
CA SER A 25 5.79 13.98 1.13
C SER A 25 6.01 14.60 2.52
N ALA A 26 5.29 15.67 2.84
CA ALA A 26 5.36 16.30 4.16
C ALA A 26 4.92 15.35 5.30
N GLN A 27 3.91 14.50 5.07
CA GLN A 27 3.52 13.48 6.06
C GLN A 27 4.62 12.45 6.27
N LEU A 28 5.28 11.98 5.21
CA LEU A 28 6.40 11.02 5.30
C LEU A 28 7.61 11.61 6.03
N GLU A 29 7.94 12.88 5.75
CA GLU A 29 8.97 13.60 6.50
C GLU A 29 8.64 13.70 7.98
N ALA A 30 7.38 14.01 8.33
CA ALA A 30 6.93 14.06 9.72
C ALA A 30 7.04 12.70 10.42
N VAL A 31 6.66 11.60 9.75
CA VAL A 31 6.85 10.21 10.25
C VAL A 31 8.32 9.94 10.54
N THR A 32 9.19 10.30 9.59
CA THR A 32 10.64 10.06 9.71
C THR A 32 11.26 10.82 10.88
N ARG A 33 10.83 12.06 11.10
CA ARG A 33 11.30 12.94 12.18
C ARG A 33 10.76 12.53 13.55
N GLN A 34 9.48 12.18 13.63
CA GLN A 34 8.79 11.91 14.90
C GLN A 34 8.86 10.44 15.32
N LYS A 35 9.26 9.54 14.41
CA LYS A 35 9.25 8.07 14.61
C LYS A 35 7.87 7.54 15.02
N ALA A 36 6.82 8.22 14.58
CA ALA A 36 5.42 7.87 14.81
C ALA A 36 4.73 7.62 13.47
N GLY A 37 3.99 6.53 13.37
CA GLY A 37 3.22 6.19 12.17
C GLY A 37 2.12 7.23 11.91
N ARG A 38 1.72 7.35 10.64
CA ARG A 38 0.61 8.20 10.22
C ARG A 38 -0.34 7.42 9.30
N LEU A 39 -1.62 7.77 9.40
CA LEU A 39 -2.67 7.30 8.51
C LEU A 39 -3.11 8.47 7.63
N VAL A 40 -3.17 8.24 6.32
CA VAL A 40 -3.64 9.22 5.35
C VAL A 40 -4.76 8.57 4.53
N LEU A 41 -5.90 9.25 4.44
CA LEU A 41 -7.00 8.84 3.56
C LEU A 41 -6.96 9.66 2.28
N VAL A 42 -6.89 8.99 1.13
CA VAL A 42 -6.98 9.63 -0.20
C VAL A 42 -8.38 9.39 -0.75
N ALA A 43 -9.20 10.43 -0.74
CA ALA A 43 -10.57 10.40 -1.24
C ALA A 43 -10.73 11.32 -2.46
N GLY A 44 -11.78 11.09 -3.26
CA GLY A 44 -12.06 11.84 -4.49
C GLY A 44 -12.92 11.06 -5.46
N GLU A 45 -13.36 11.72 -6.53
CA GLU A 45 -14.28 11.16 -7.51
C GLU A 45 -13.73 9.89 -8.20
N ALA A 46 -14.65 9.08 -8.74
CA ALA A 46 -14.27 7.93 -9.55
C ALA A 46 -13.46 8.41 -10.77
N GLY A 47 -12.34 7.76 -11.06
CA GLY A 47 -11.48 8.13 -12.19
C GLY A 47 -10.57 9.35 -11.98
N VAL A 48 -10.63 10.08 -10.85
CA VAL A 48 -9.78 11.27 -10.61
C VAL A 48 -8.27 10.97 -10.49
N GLY A 49 -7.88 9.70 -10.49
CA GLY A 49 -6.48 9.27 -10.46
C GLY A 49 -5.90 9.03 -9.07
N LYS A 50 -6.72 8.67 -8.07
CA LYS A 50 -6.26 8.35 -6.69
C LYS A 50 -5.16 7.28 -6.66
N THR A 51 -5.41 6.16 -7.34
CA THR A 51 -4.46 5.05 -7.49
C THR A 51 -3.17 5.49 -8.20
N ALA A 52 -3.27 6.35 -9.22
CA ALA A 52 -2.09 6.89 -9.90
C ALA A 52 -1.26 7.79 -8.97
N LEU A 53 -1.91 8.63 -8.15
CA LEU A 53 -1.25 9.47 -7.15
C LEU A 53 -0.48 8.64 -6.11
N VAL A 54 -1.13 7.68 -5.46
CA VAL A 54 -0.48 6.89 -4.39
C VAL A 54 0.62 5.99 -4.92
N ARG A 55 0.46 5.43 -6.13
CA ARG A 55 1.52 4.65 -6.79
C ARG A 55 2.71 5.52 -7.16
N HIS A 56 2.48 6.70 -7.73
CA HIS A 56 3.57 7.63 -8.04
C HIS A 56 4.32 8.07 -6.78
N PHE A 57 3.61 8.34 -5.69
CA PHE A 57 4.21 8.63 -4.39
C PHE A 57 4.98 7.45 -3.79
N ALA A 58 4.50 6.21 -3.94
CA ALA A 58 5.25 5.03 -3.52
C ALA A 58 6.53 4.86 -4.35
N ASP A 59 6.42 5.05 -5.67
CA ASP A 59 7.52 4.89 -6.61
C ASP A 59 8.64 5.93 -6.44
N SER A 60 8.34 7.10 -5.86
CA SER A 60 9.33 8.13 -5.57
C SER A 60 10.15 7.84 -4.32
N GLN A 61 9.73 6.89 -3.48
CA GLN A 61 10.42 6.50 -2.26
C GLN A 61 11.49 5.45 -2.54
N ALA A 62 12.57 5.85 -3.22
CA ALA A 62 13.66 4.94 -3.57
C ALA A 62 14.21 4.21 -2.33
N GLY A 63 14.16 2.87 -2.35
CA GLY A 63 14.66 2.01 -1.27
C GLY A 63 13.72 1.85 -0.07
N ALA A 64 12.56 2.52 -0.06
CA ALA A 64 11.55 2.29 0.97
C ALA A 64 10.78 0.99 0.71
N ARG A 65 10.37 0.33 1.79
CA ARG A 65 9.48 -0.83 1.71
C ARG A 65 8.05 -0.35 1.47
N VAL A 66 7.48 -0.72 0.33
CA VAL A 66 6.08 -0.45 0.00
C VAL A 66 5.32 -1.77 0.01
N LEU A 67 4.20 -1.81 0.73
CA LEU A 67 3.30 -2.96 0.81
C LEU A 67 1.92 -2.52 0.30
N VAL A 68 1.32 -3.31 -0.59
CA VAL A 68 0.05 -2.96 -1.24
C VAL A 68 -0.96 -4.07 -1.02
N GLY A 69 -2.20 -3.69 -0.70
CA GLY A 69 -3.36 -4.58 -0.73
C GLY A 69 -4.58 -3.84 -1.27
N ALA A 70 -5.60 -4.59 -1.69
CA ALA A 70 -6.82 -4.02 -2.25
C ALA A 70 -8.06 -4.77 -1.76
N CYS A 71 -9.17 -4.05 -1.63
CA CYS A 71 -10.47 -4.69 -1.46
C CYS A 71 -11.03 -5.07 -2.84
N ASP A 72 -11.49 -6.30 -2.98
CA ASP A 72 -12.11 -6.76 -4.22
C ASP A 72 -13.60 -6.37 -4.26
N PRO A 73 -14.15 -5.95 -5.41
CA PRO A 73 -15.57 -5.64 -5.58
C PRO A 73 -16.41 -6.93 -5.68
N LEU A 74 -16.35 -7.78 -4.65
CA LEU A 74 -17.01 -9.09 -4.61
C LEU A 74 -18.25 -9.05 -3.73
N PHE A 75 -19.28 -9.80 -4.13
CA PHE A 75 -20.48 -9.99 -3.33
C PHE A 75 -20.19 -10.69 -1.98
N THR A 76 -19.17 -11.55 -1.96
CA THR A 76 -18.61 -12.12 -0.72
C THR A 76 -17.14 -11.70 -0.62
N PRO A 77 -16.83 -10.59 0.08
CA PRO A 77 -15.47 -10.12 0.21
C PRO A 77 -14.56 -11.18 0.85
N ARG A 78 -13.31 -11.27 0.39
CA ARG A 78 -12.29 -12.07 1.07
C ARG A 78 -12.09 -11.48 2.49
N PRO A 79 -12.32 -12.24 3.57
CA PRO A 79 -12.08 -11.75 4.92
C PRO A 79 -10.64 -11.25 5.05
N LEU A 80 -10.48 -9.98 5.43
CA LEU A 80 -9.18 -9.31 5.54
C LEU A 80 -8.35 -9.30 4.24
N GLY A 81 -9.00 -9.39 3.06
CA GLY A 81 -8.36 -9.48 1.73
C GLY A 81 -7.13 -8.57 1.55
N PRO A 82 -7.24 -7.25 1.80
CA PRO A 82 -6.10 -6.34 1.67
C PRO A 82 -4.93 -6.69 2.60
N LEU A 83 -5.19 -7.21 3.80
CA LEU A 83 -4.14 -7.62 4.73
C LEU A 83 -3.46 -8.92 4.28
N LEU A 84 -4.19 -9.80 3.59
CA LEU A 84 -3.61 -11.01 2.98
C LEU A 84 -2.63 -10.62 1.86
N ASP A 85 -3.00 -9.67 1.01
CA ASP A 85 -2.15 -9.17 -0.07
C ASP A 85 -0.90 -8.46 0.48
N VAL A 86 -1.06 -7.68 1.56
CA VAL A 86 0.07 -7.09 2.31
C VAL A 86 0.97 -8.18 2.90
N ALA A 87 0.41 -9.24 3.48
CA ALA A 87 1.18 -10.35 4.04
C ALA A 87 2.00 -11.09 2.98
N GLN A 88 1.41 -11.32 1.80
CA GLN A 88 2.12 -11.91 0.65
C GLN A 88 3.29 -11.03 0.19
N SER A 89 3.14 -9.72 0.19
CA SER A 89 4.25 -8.82 -0.17
C SER A 89 5.30 -8.73 0.95
N ALA A 90 4.85 -8.77 2.21
CA ALA A 90 5.70 -8.64 3.38
C ALA A 90 6.58 -9.87 3.64
N GLN A 91 6.05 -11.06 3.35
CA GLN A 91 6.64 -12.38 3.62
C GLN A 91 6.94 -12.61 5.12
N GLY A 92 7.47 -13.80 5.45
CA GLY A 92 7.88 -14.15 6.81
C GLY A 92 6.73 -14.33 7.79
N GLU A 93 6.94 -13.96 9.06
CA GLU A 93 6.01 -14.25 10.16
C GLU A 93 4.56 -13.79 9.88
N LEU A 94 4.38 -12.63 9.24
CA LEU A 94 3.04 -12.14 8.91
C LEU A 94 2.31 -13.08 7.94
N LEU A 95 3.02 -13.60 6.93
CA LEU A 95 2.47 -14.56 5.99
C LEU A 95 2.15 -15.89 6.68
N ASP A 96 3.04 -16.37 7.58
CA ASP A 96 2.82 -17.61 8.33
C ASP A 96 1.55 -17.53 9.21
N VAL A 97 1.35 -16.40 9.89
CA VAL A 97 0.15 -16.14 10.72
C VAL A 97 -1.12 -16.14 9.87
N VAL A 98 -1.05 -15.60 8.65
CA VAL A 98 -2.16 -15.58 7.71
C VAL A 98 -2.48 -16.99 7.21
N LEU A 99 -1.47 -17.75 6.76
CA LEU A 99 -1.65 -19.09 6.19
C LEU A 99 -2.14 -20.12 7.21
N THR A 100 -1.84 -19.92 8.49
CA THR A 100 -2.28 -20.81 9.58
C THR A 100 -3.71 -20.53 10.06
N GLY A 101 -4.45 -19.62 9.39
CA GLY A 101 -5.86 -19.38 9.67
C GLY A 101 -6.13 -18.77 11.05
N ARG A 102 -5.19 -17.98 11.57
CA ARG A 102 -5.30 -17.37 12.89
C ARG A 102 -6.37 -16.27 12.92
N ARG A 103 -6.78 -15.87 14.13
CA ARG A 103 -7.87 -14.90 14.33
C ARG A 103 -7.44 -13.52 13.81
N PRO A 104 -8.38 -12.63 13.43
CA PRO A 104 -8.03 -11.28 12.94
C PRO A 104 -7.05 -10.50 13.81
N HIS A 105 -7.13 -10.63 15.14
CA HIS A 105 -6.20 -9.96 16.05
C HIS A 105 -4.76 -10.49 15.98
N ASP A 106 -4.57 -11.77 15.63
CA ASP A 106 -3.25 -12.36 15.48
C ASP A 106 -2.56 -11.72 14.26
N ILE A 107 -3.32 -11.50 13.18
CA ILE A 107 -2.86 -10.85 11.94
C ILE A 107 -2.48 -9.38 12.21
N THR A 108 -3.33 -8.61 12.89
CA THR A 108 -3.03 -7.20 13.19
C THR A 108 -1.83 -7.05 14.13
N THR A 109 -1.66 -7.98 15.07
CA THR A 109 -0.49 -8.04 15.97
C THR A 109 0.79 -8.34 15.19
N ALA A 110 0.77 -9.35 14.31
CA ALA A 110 1.91 -9.71 13.47
C ALA A 110 2.31 -8.56 12.54
N LEU A 111 1.34 -7.91 11.89
CA LEU A 111 1.58 -6.75 11.03
C LEU A 111 2.22 -5.60 11.83
N THR A 112 1.70 -5.29 13.01
CA THR A 112 2.26 -4.25 13.88
C THR A 112 3.71 -4.56 14.28
N ARG A 113 4.01 -5.81 14.63
CA ARG A 113 5.37 -6.24 14.97
C ARG A 113 6.31 -6.11 13.77
N ASP A 114 5.85 -6.51 12.59
CA ASP A 114 6.64 -6.41 11.37
C ASP A 114 6.94 -4.95 11.00
N LEU A 115 5.94 -4.07 11.03
CA LEU A 115 6.09 -2.63 10.74
C LEU A 115 6.99 -1.91 11.76
N ARG A 116 7.00 -2.33 13.04
CA ARG A 116 7.91 -1.79 14.05
C ARG A 116 9.38 -2.17 13.78
N ARG A 117 9.62 -3.38 13.26
CA ARG A 117 10.97 -3.85 12.91
C ARG A 117 11.47 -3.25 11.61
N ARG A 118 10.61 -3.15 10.61
CA ARG A 118 10.93 -2.71 9.25
C ARG A 118 9.84 -1.74 8.77
N PRO A 119 10.02 -0.42 9.00
CA PRO A 119 9.07 0.59 8.58
C PRO A 119 8.73 0.47 7.11
N ALA A 120 7.46 0.66 6.77
CA ALA A 120 6.95 0.55 5.41
C ALA A 120 5.84 1.57 5.15
N THR A 121 5.67 1.96 3.90
CA THR A 121 4.43 2.57 3.41
C THR A 121 3.46 1.45 3.06
N VAL A 122 2.30 1.44 3.71
CA VAL A 122 1.23 0.48 3.42
C VAL A 122 0.13 1.22 2.65
N ILE A 123 -0.22 0.71 1.48
CA ILE A 123 -1.30 1.24 0.63
C ILE A 123 -2.43 0.22 0.60
N LEU A 124 -3.62 0.65 1.01
CA LEU A 124 -4.85 -0.13 0.90
C LEU A 124 -5.75 0.57 -0.10
N GLU A 125 -5.97 -0.06 -1.26
CA GLU A 125 -6.80 0.46 -2.33
C GLU A 125 -8.27 0.03 -2.16
N ASP A 126 -9.15 0.85 -2.72
CA ASP A 126 -10.57 0.55 -2.89
C ASP A 126 -11.34 0.18 -1.62
N LEU A 127 -11.03 0.84 -0.50
CA LEU A 127 -11.68 0.63 0.80
C LEU A 127 -13.21 0.79 0.79
N GLN A 128 -13.80 1.41 -0.24
CA GLN A 128 -15.25 1.43 -0.42
C GLN A 128 -15.87 0.03 -0.62
N TRP A 129 -15.07 -0.98 -0.96
CA TRP A 129 -15.49 -2.38 -1.08
C TRP A 129 -15.18 -3.23 0.17
N ALA A 130 -14.73 -2.60 1.27
CA ALA A 130 -14.43 -3.26 2.53
C ALA A 130 -15.68 -3.68 3.31
#